data_AF-A0A540N4X3-F1
#
_entry.id   AF-A0A540N4X3-F1
#
_cell.length_a   1.000
_cell.length_b   1.000
_cell.length_c   1.000
_cell.angle_alpha   90.00
_cell.angle_beta   90.00
_cell.angle_gamma   90.00
#
_symmetry.space_group_name_H-M   'P 1'
#
loop_
_entity.id
_entity.type
_entity.pdbx_description
1 polymer ?
#
loop_
_entity_poly.entity_id
_entity_poly.type
_entity_poly.pdbx_seq_one_letter_code
_entity_poly.pdbx_strand_id
1 'polypeptide(L)'
;MSCNPFGVASLKSFPFGCRFMFLLTSALLGYIYSPRLDSAPPRWVNFAHGLLLFLYQTFDAVDGKQARRTNSSSPLGELFDHGCDALACAFEALAYGSTAMCGRSTFWFWVISAVPFYFATWESYFTNTLILPAVNGPTEGLMLIYLAHFFTAIVGSEWWALQFGKSLPFLSWVPILSEIPTHKAVLYLMIAFAVIPTLTFNVSNVHKVVQARKASMLLALAMIYPFVVLLVGVLAWGYLSPADIMGNYPHLVVVGSGLAFGYLVGRLILAHLCDEPKGLKTGMCMSLLYLPFAIANALTAKLNDGVPLVDESLVLLGYCAFTGMVTCYEGLCIGNT
;
A
#
# COMPACT_ATOMS: atom_id res chain seq x y z
N MET A 1 40.06 3.83 18.32
CA MET A 1 39.05 2.76 18.35
C MET A 1 38.29 2.87 19.65
N SER A 2 37.11 3.47 19.60
CA SER A 2 36.12 3.47 20.69
C SER A 2 34.78 3.34 19.99
N CYS A 3 34.27 2.11 19.89
CA CYS A 3 32.92 1.86 19.42
C CYS A 3 31.95 2.52 20.40
N ASN A 4 31.31 3.60 19.95
CA ASN A 4 30.21 4.20 20.67
C ASN A 4 28.97 3.33 20.44
N PRO A 5 28.34 2.69 21.45
CA PRO A 5 27.18 1.81 21.24
C PRO A 5 25.86 2.59 21.02
N PHE A 6 25.93 3.89 20.72
CA PHE A 6 24.78 4.80 20.78
C PHE A 6 23.99 4.97 19.47
N GLY A 7 24.29 4.21 18.41
CA GLY A 7 23.45 4.17 17.20
C GLY A 7 22.12 3.40 17.36
N VAL A 8 21.98 2.61 18.43
CA VAL A 8 20.80 1.74 18.66
C VAL A 8 19.81 2.37 19.67
N ALA A 9 20.08 3.57 20.18
CA ALA A 9 19.25 4.17 21.23
C ALA A 9 17.90 4.70 20.74
N SER A 10 17.75 5.04 19.44
CA SER A 10 16.45 5.43 18.86
C SER A 10 15.50 4.23 18.63
N LEU A 11 16.05 3.00 18.60
CA LEU A 11 15.28 1.75 18.48
C LEU A 11 14.85 1.17 19.84
N LYS A 12 15.17 1.82 20.96
CA LYS A 12 14.78 1.38 22.32
C LYS A 12 13.36 1.78 22.71
N SER A 13 12.58 2.37 21.80
CA SER A 13 11.14 2.51 21.96
C SER A 13 10.47 1.21 21.53
N PHE A 14 9.92 0.52 22.53
CA PHE A 14 9.16 -0.73 22.46
C PHE A 14 7.92 -0.78 21.51
N PRO A 15 7.41 0.27 20.80
CA PRO A 15 6.22 0.10 19.95
C PRO A 15 6.45 -0.10 18.43
N PHE A 16 7.59 0.31 17.84
CA PHE A 16 7.73 0.31 16.36
C PHE A 16 7.63 -1.08 15.72
N GLY A 17 8.37 -2.06 16.23
CA GLY A 17 8.29 -3.44 15.75
C GLY A 17 6.97 -4.12 16.14
N CYS A 18 6.38 -3.75 17.27
CA CYS A 18 5.20 -4.41 17.82
C CYS A 18 3.92 -4.09 17.02
N ARG A 19 3.75 -2.85 16.54
CA ARG A 19 2.56 -2.47 15.75
C ARG A 19 2.50 -3.18 14.40
N PHE A 20 3.64 -3.32 13.72
CA PHE A 20 3.67 -3.94 12.39
C PHE A 20 3.35 -5.44 12.44
N MET A 21 3.62 -6.10 13.58
CA MET A 21 3.24 -7.49 13.81
C MET A 21 1.72 -7.69 13.77
N PHE A 22 0.91 -6.69 14.11
CA PHE A 22 -0.54 -6.80 13.98
C PHE A 22 -0.98 -6.95 12.52
N LEU A 23 -0.40 -6.16 11.61
CA LEU A 23 -0.69 -6.24 10.18
C LEU A 23 -0.16 -7.53 9.56
N LEU A 24 1.06 -7.96 9.93
CA LEU A 24 1.62 -9.24 9.47
C LEU A 24 0.78 -10.42 9.94
N THR A 25 0.32 -10.42 11.20
CA THR A 25 -0.57 -11.45 11.74
C THR A 25 -1.89 -11.45 10.99
N SER A 26 -2.46 -10.26 10.73
CA SER A 26 -3.71 -10.10 9.96
C SER A 26 -3.56 -10.67 8.54
N ALA A 27 -2.50 -10.30 7.83
CA ALA A 27 -2.23 -10.82 6.48
C ALA A 27 -2.00 -12.33 6.46
N LEU A 28 -1.27 -12.88 7.45
CA LEU A 28 -1.06 -14.31 7.61
C LEU A 28 -2.37 -15.07 7.83
N LEU A 29 -3.27 -14.55 8.66
CA LEU A 29 -4.61 -15.13 8.84
C LEU A 29 -5.39 -15.13 7.51
N GLY A 30 -5.32 -14.03 6.75
CA GLY A 30 -5.91 -13.94 5.42
C GLY A 30 -5.35 -15.00 4.46
N TYR A 31 -4.03 -15.22 4.48
CA TYR A 31 -3.38 -16.24 3.66
C TYR A 31 -3.79 -17.67 4.04
N ILE A 32 -3.87 -17.97 5.34
CA ILE A 32 -4.24 -19.30 5.84
C ILE A 32 -5.70 -19.64 5.53
N TYR A 33 -6.62 -18.70 5.75
CA TYR A 33 -8.06 -18.95 5.67
C TYR A 33 -8.69 -18.55 4.32
N SER A 34 -8.03 -17.70 3.53
CA SER A 34 -8.47 -17.32 2.18
C SER A 34 -7.25 -17.15 1.24
N PRO A 35 -6.61 -18.25 0.81
CA PRO A 35 -5.35 -18.21 0.04
C PRO A 35 -5.46 -17.49 -1.31
N ARG A 36 -6.66 -17.40 -1.88
CA ARG A 36 -6.96 -16.68 -3.13
C ARG A 36 -7.84 -15.45 -2.91
N LEU A 37 -8.18 -15.13 -1.66
CA LEU A 37 -9.04 -14.00 -1.28
C LEU A 37 -10.44 -14.02 -1.91
N ASP A 38 -10.87 -15.17 -2.43
CA ASP A 38 -12.11 -15.39 -3.18
C ASP A 38 -13.08 -16.34 -2.47
N SER A 39 -12.71 -16.78 -1.27
CA SER A 39 -13.50 -17.66 -0.39
C SER A 39 -13.70 -17.01 0.97
N ALA A 40 -14.88 -17.25 1.56
CA ALA A 40 -15.28 -16.63 2.80
C ALA A 40 -14.45 -17.21 3.96
N PRO A 41 -13.63 -16.40 4.65
CA PRO A 41 -12.91 -16.88 5.83
C PRO A 41 -13.90 -17.10 6.98
N PRO A 42 -13.53 -17.92 7.99
CA PRO A 42 -14.32 -18.03 9.21
C PRO A 42 -14.56 -16.66 9.85
N ARG A 43 -15.75 -16.44 10.39
CA ARG A 43 -16.19 -15.11 10.86
C ARG A 43 -15.30 -14.50 11.94
N TRP A 44 -14.66 -15.33 12.77
CA TRP A 44 -13.70 -14.86 13.77
C TRP A 44 -12.44 -14.25 13.14
N VAL A 45 -12.06 -14.67 11.93
CA VAL A 45 -10.92 -14.11 11.18
C VAL A 45 -11.23 -12.67 10.78
N ASN A 46 -12.46 -12.39 10.32
CA ASN A 46 -12.92 -11.02 10.07
C ASN A 46 -12.89 -10.18 11.35
N PHE A 47 -13.33 -10.73 12.48
CA PHE A 47 -13.20 -10.02 13.77
C PHE A 47 -11.74 -9.75 14.14
N ALA A 48 -10.86 -10.73 13.94
CA ALA A 48 -9.42 -10.59 14.18
C ALA A 48 -8.78 -9.53 13.28
N HIS A 49 -9.12 -9.48 11.99
CA HIS A 49 -8.67 -8.42 11.09
C HIS A 49 -9.05 -7.03 11.62
N GLY A 50 -10.30 -6.86 12.06
CA GLY A 50 -10.77 -5.60 12.65
C GLY A 50 -10.04 -5.23 13.93
N LEU A 51 -9.85 -6.19 14.84
CA LEU A 51 -9.14 -5.95 16.10
C LEU A 51 -7.66 -5.61 15.87
N LEU A 52 -6.98 -6.35 15.00
CA LEU A 52 -5.56 -6.14 14.70
C LEU A 52 -5.34 -4.78 14.01
N LEU A 53 -6.22 -4.38 13.10
CA LEU A 53 -6.15 -3.06 12.47
C LEU A 53 -6.45 -1.92 13.44
N PHE A 54 -7.44 -2.09 14.32
CA PHE A 54 -7.71 -1.12 15.38
C PHE A 54 -6.50 -0.94 16.31
N LEU A 55 -5.85 -2.04 16.71
CA LEU A 55 -4.63 -2.01 17.51
C LEU A 55 -3.48 -1.35 16.75
N TYR A 56 -3.30 -1.67 15.47
CA TYR A 56 -2.31 -1.00 14.61
C TYR A 56 -2.50 0.52 14.63
N GLN A 57 -3.67 1.01 14.23
CA GLN A 57 -3.97 2.44 14.18
C GLN A 57 -3.80 3.12 15.55
N THR A 58 -4.24 2.46 16.62
CA THR A 58 -4.14 3.02 17.97
C THR A 58 -2.69 3.18 18.41
N PHE A 59 -1.86 2.16 18.18
CA PHE A 59 -0.44 2.19 18.56
C PHE A 59 0.35 3.16 17.69
N ASP A 60 0.00 3.25 16.42
CA ASP A 60 0.53 4.24 15.49
C ASP A 60 0.22 5.67 15.96
N ALA A 61 -1.04 5.99 16.24
CA ALA A 61 -1.40 7.33 16.74
C ALA A 61 -0.77 7.71 18.10
N VAL A 62 -0.30 6.72 18.88
CA VAL A 62 0.33 6.93 20.19
C VAL A 62 1.84 7.11 20.07
N ASP A 63 2.51 6.58 19.06
CA ASP A 63 3.97 6.54 19.00
C ASP A 63 4.58 7.95 18.86
N GLY A 64 4.01 8.80 18.01
CA GLY A 64 4.49 10.16 17.77
C GLY A 64 4.14 11.07 18.95
N LYS A 65 3.00 10.82 19.61
CA LYS A 65 2.64 11.50 20.87
C LYS A 65 3.64 11.14 21.96
N GLN A 66 4.01 9.88 22.05
CA GLN A 66 4.99 9.41 23.02
C GLN A 66 6.38 9.95 22.71
N ALA A 67 6.83 9.91 21.44
CA ALA A 67 8.12 10.43 21.01
C ALA A 67 8.27 11.93 21.35
N ARG A 68 7.21 12.72 21.14
CA ARG A 68 7.18 14.14 21.56
C ARG A 68 7.25 14.29 23.08
N ARG A 69 6.48 13.48 23.82
CA ARG A 69 6.48 13.50 25.29
C ARG A 69 7.83 13.12 25.89
N THR A 70 8.56 12.20 25.26
CA THR A 70 9.86 11.72 25.72
C THR A 70 11.04 12.45 25.10
N ASN A 71 10.81 13.51 24.30
CA ASN A 71 11.84 14.24 23.55
C ASN A 71 12.74 13.31 22.71
N SER A 72 12.15 12.28 22.10
CA SER A 72 12.85 11.28 21.27
C SER A 72 12.41 11.30 19.80
N SER A 73 11.76 12.38 19.35
CA SER A 73 11.45 12.58 17.93
C SER A 73 12.73 12.74 17.10
N SER A 74 12.78 12.08 15.93
CA SER A 74 13.93 12.15 15.02
C SER A 74 13.49 11.99 13.56
N PRO A 75 14.24 12.54 12.58
CA PRO A 75 13.99 12.31 11.14
C PRO A 75 14.00 10.82 10.78
N LEU A 76 14.88 10.04 11.41
CA LEU A 76 14.92 8.60 11.22
C LEU A 76 13.64 7.92 11.74
N GLY A 77 13.12 8.38 12.88
CA GLY A 77 11.83 7.92 13.41
C GLY A 77 10.68 8.20 12.44
N GLU A 78 10.63 9.40 11.86
CA GLU A 78 9.63 9.76 10.84
C GLU A 78 9.74 8.90 9.57
N LEU A 79 10.96 8.62 9.11
CA LEU A 79 11.20 7.74 7.97
C LEU A 79 10.68 6.31 8.23
N PHE A 80 10.97 5.75 9.40
CA PHE A 80 10.46 4.43 9.76
C PHE A 80 8.94 4.43 9.95
N ASP A 81 8.38 5.51 10.49
CA ASP A 81 6.95 5.65 10.73
C ASP A 81 6.15 5.59 9.43
N HIS A 82 6.39 6.57 8.55
CA HIS A 82 5.72 6.64 7.26
C HIS A 82 6.14 5.50 6.30
N GLY A 83 7.35 4.97 6.45
CA GLY A 83 7.81 3.79 5.70
C GLY A 83 7.02 2.53 6.06
N CYS A 84 6.72 2.33 7.35
CA CYS A 84 5.83 1.25 7.80
C CYS A 84 4.39 1.45 7.29
N ASP A 85 3.86 2.68 7.33
CA ASP A 85 2.54 2.99 6.79
C ASP A 85 2.42 2.68 5.29
N ALA A 86 3.48 2.93 4.51
CA ALA A 86 3.49 2.58 3.10
C ALA A 86 3.34 1.06 2.87
N LEU A 87 3.96 0.24 3.72
CA LEU A 87 3.80 -1.21 3.68
C LEU A 87 2.43 -1.64 4.22
N ALA A 88 1.88 -0.91 5.18
CA ALA A 88 0.55 -1.16 5.74
C ALA A 88 -0.53 -1.15 4.66
N CYS A 89 -0.44 -0.23 3.68
CA CYS A 89 -1.34 -0.20 2.52
C CYS A 89 -1.52 -1.58 1.85
N ALA A 90 -0.46 -2.39 1.77
CA ALA A 90 -0.51 -3.72 1.14
C ALA A 90 -1.12 -4.78 2.05
N PHE A 91 -0.69 -4.85 3.31
CA PHE A 91 -1.20 -5.85 4.26
C PHE A 91 -2.66 -5.61 4.63
N GLU A 92 -3.08 -4.35 4.74
CA GLU A 92 -4.48 -3.97 4.95
C GLU A 92 -5.33 -4.31 3.74
N ALA A 93 -4.84 -4.06 2.52
CA ALA A 93 -5.55 -4.47 1.31
C ALA A 93 -5.76 -5.99 1.27
N LEU A 94 -4.78 -6.80 1.70
CA LEU A 94 -4.94 -8.25 1.80
C LEU A 94 -5.98 -8.68 2.83
N ALA A 95 -5.94 -8.10 4.03
CA ALA A 95 -6.94 -8.36 5.07
C ALA A 95 -8.36 -7.97 4.60
N TYR A 96 -8.48 -6.82 3.96
CA TYR A 96 -9.74 -6.36 3.37
C TYR A 96 -10.18 -7.23 2.20
N GLY A 97 -9.25 -7.68 1.35
CA GLY A 97 -9.52 -8.62 0.27
C GLY A 97 -10.11 -9.93 0.76
N SER A 98 -9.57 -10.46 1.87
CA SER A 98 -10.08 -11.65 2.55
C SER A 98 -11.47 -11.41 3.11
N THR A 99 -11.69 -10.24 3.71
CA THR A 99 -12.99 -9.85 4.29
C THR A 99 -14.06 -9.68 3.22
N ALA A 100 -13.74 -8.99 2.13
CA ALA A 100 -14.64 -8.69 1.03
C ALA A 100 -14.76 -9.82 0.01
N MET A 101 -13.95 -10.89 0.16
CA MET A 101 -13.94 -12.05 -0.72
C MET A 101 -13.79 -11.66 -2.20
N CYS A 102 -12.92 -10.69 -2.48
CA CYS A 102 -12.88 -10.00 -3.77
C CYS A 102 -11.76 -10.47 -4.72
N GLY A 103 -10.97 -11.47 -4.33
CA GLY A 103 -9.99 -12.17 -5.18
C GLY A 103 -9.07 -11.20 -5.91
N ARG A 104 -9.06 -11.27 -7.25
CA ARG A 104 -8.32 -10.36 -8.15
C ARG A 104 -8.56 -8.87 -7.84
N SER A 105 -9.76 -8.50 -7.40
CA SER A 105 -10.09 -7.11 -7.09
C SER A 105 -9.37 -6.56 -5.85
N THR A 106 -8.74 -7.42 -5.03
CA THR A 106 -7.88 -7.00 -3.92
C THR A 106 -6.76 -6.06 -4.38
N PHE A 107 -6.18 -6.32 -5.56
CA PHE A 107 -5.15 -5.45 -6.11
C PHE A 107 -5.63 -4.00 -6.27
N TRP A 108 -6.89 -3.79 -6.67
CA TRP A 108 -7.45 -2.45 -6.79
C TRP A 108 -7.70 -1.77 -5.45
N PHE A 109 -8.00 -2.53 -4.40
CA PHE A 109 -8.06 -2.00 -3.03
C PHE A 109 -6.69 -1.52 -2.54
N TRP A 110 -5.62 -2.25 -2.88
CA TRP A 110 -4.26 -1.77 -2.66
C TRP A 110 -3.99 -0.49 -3.47
N VAL A 111 -4.36 -0.43 -4.75
CA VAL A 111 -4.16 0.77 -5.59
C VAL A 111 -4.86 2.01 -5.01
N ILE A 112 -6.11 1.90 -4.55
CA ILE A 112 -6.82 3.06 -3.98
C ILE A 112 -6.28 3.52 -2.62
N SER A 113 -5.45 2.70 -1.96
CA SER A 113 -4.70 3.09 -0.77
C SER A 113 -3.33 3.69 -1.15
N ALA A 114 -2.57 2.99 -2.01
CA ALA A 114 -1.23 3.37 -2.41
C ALA A 114 -1.18 4.71 -3.20
N VAL A 115 -2.16 4.97 -4.07
CA VAL A 115 -2.16 6.17 -4.91
C VAL A 115 -2.32 7.45 -4.08
N PRO A 116 -3.36 7.62 -3.22
CA PRO A 116 -3.42 8.77 -2.31
C PRO A 116 -2.20 8.90 -1.41
N PHE A 117 -1.70 7.78 -0.87
CA PHE A 117 -0.54 7.77 0.02
C PHE A 117 0.72 8.30 -0.66
N TYR A 118 1.01 7.85 -1.90
CA TYR A 118 2.13 8.36 -2.68
C TYR A 118 2.00 9.86 -2.95
N PHE A 119 0.80 10.32 -3.33
CA PHE A 119 0.56 11.73 -3.62
C PHE A 119 0.66 12.61 -2.37
N ALA A 120 0.26 12.13 -1.19
CA ALA A 120 0.43 12.85 0.07
C ALA A 120 1.91 12.93 0.46
N THR A 121 2.67 11.85 0.26
CA THR A 121 4.13 11.85 0.48
C THR A 121 4.84 12.79 -0.49
N TRP A 122 4.44 12.77 -1.76
CA TRP A 122 4.93 13.67 -2.80
C TRP A 122 4.58 15.12 -2.48
N GLU A 123 3.36 15.40 -2.01
CA GLU A 123 2.98 16.73 -1.53
C GLU A 123 3.88 17.19 -0.39
N SER A 124 4.07 16.34 0.63
CA SER A 124 4.92 16.63 1.79
C SER A 124 6.35 16.99 1.39
N TYR A 125 6.91 16.32 0.38
CA TYR A 125 8.23 16.65 -0.17
C TYR A 125 8.32 18.10 -0.68
N PHE A 126 7.25 18.67 -1.24
CA PHE A 126 7.24 20.07 -1.71
C PHE A 126 6.81 21.07 -0.64
N THR A 127 5.80 20.73 0.17
CA THR A 127 5.21 21.60 1.19
C THR A 127 6.01 21.61 2.50
N ASN A 128 6.94 20.66 2.69
CA ASN A 128 7.69 20.38 3.92
C ASN A 128 6.81 20.02 5.12
N THR A 129 5.56 19.64 4.87
CA THR A 129 4.60 19.29 5.91
C THR A 129 3.59 18.30 5.35
N LEU A 130 3.27 17.26 6.12
CA LEU A 130 2.20 16.34 5.78
C LEU A 130 0.84 17.03 6.05
N ILE A 131 0.12 17.36 4.99
CA ILE A 131 -1.17 18.05 5.09
C ILE A 131 -2.27 17.00 5.20
N LEU A 132 -2.81 16.81 6.41
CA LEU A 132 -3.95 15.92 6.64
C LEU A 132 -5.24 16.75 6.79
N PRO A 133 -6.20 16.60 5.88
CA PRO A 133 -7.52 17.20 6.05
C PRO A 133 -8.28 16.56 7.22
N ALA A 134 -9.36 17.22 7.66
CA ALA A 134 -10.20 16.75 8.76
C ALA A 134 -10.78 15.35 8.56
N VAL A 135 -10.95 14.93 7.30
CA VAL A 135 -11.25 13.55 6.91
C VAL A 135 -10.08 13.04 6.09
N ASN A 136 -9.33 12.07 6.60
CA ASN A 136 -8.10 11.57 5.98
C ASN A 136 -8.03 10.03 6.03
N GLY A 137 -7.14 9.47 5.20
CA GLY A 137 -6.93 8.03 5.11
C GLY A 137 -6.46 7.39 6.43
N PRO A 138 -5.39 7.88 7.06
CA PRO A 138 -4.84 7.29 8.29
C PRO A 138 -5.82 7.26 9.48
N THR A 139 -6.79 8.17 9.53
CA THR A 139 -7.76 8.25 10.64
C THR A 139 -9.10 7.63 10.25
N GLU A 140 -9.89 8.31 9.40
CA GLU A 140 -11.23 7.87 9.03
C GLU A 140 -11.20 6.67 8.08
N GLY A 141 -10.21 6.60 7.18
CA GLY A 141 -10.05 5.47 6.25
C GLY A 141 -9.82 4.15 6.98
N LEU A 142 -8.81 4.10 7.87
CA LEU A 142 -8.53 2.91 8.68
C LEU A 142 -9.72 2.56 9.60
N MET A 143 -10.41 3.57 10.13
CA MET A 143 -11.65 3.37 10.89
C MET A 143 -12.73 2.67 10.08
N LEU A 144 -12.99 3.14 8.87
CA LEU A 144 -13.96 2.51 7.99
C LEU A 144 -13.58 1.05 7.68
N ILE A 145 -12.29 0.76 7.50
CA ILE A 145 -11.82 -0.60 7.22
C ILE A 145 -12.03 -1.53 8.42
N TYR A 146 -11.62 -1.15 9.65
CA TYR A 146 -11.85 -2.05 10.79
C TYR A 146 -13.33 -2.17 11.17
N LEU A 147 -14.14 -1.13 10.96
CA LEU A 147 -15.60 -1.23 11.14
C LEU A 147 -16.20 -2.17 10.09
N ALA A 148 -15.72 -2.13 8.84
CA ALA A 148 -16.13 -3.07 7.81
C ALA A 148 -15.76 -4.52 8.18
N HIS A 149 -14.57 -4.75 8.76
CA HIS A 149 -14.18 -6.05 9.30
C HIS A 149 -15.16 -6.56 10.38
N PHE A 150 -15.46 -5.74 11.39
CA PHE A 150 -16.40 -6.11 12.45
C PHE A 150 -17.82 -6.34 11.92
N PHE A 151 -18.29 -5.48 11.03
CA PHE A 151 -19.57 -5.67 10.35
C PHE A 151 -19.61 -7.02 9.61
N THR A 152 -18.55 -7.34 8.87
CA THR A 152 -18.45 -8.61 8.12
C THR A 152 -18.38 -9.84 9.03
N ALA A 153 -17.81 -9.70 10.23
CA ALA A 153 -17.87 -10.76 11.25
C ALA A 153 -19.32 -11.06 11.71
N ILE A 154 -20.26 -10.13 11.51
CA ILE A 154 -21.69 -10.25 11.83
C ILE A 154 -22.54 -10.67 10.61
N VAL A 155 -22.22 -10.21 9.40
CA VAL A 155 -23.05 -10.52 8.22
C VAL A 155 -22.51 -11.65 7.34
N GLY A 156 -21.23 -11.99 7.45
CA GLY A 156 -20.53 -12.91 6.56
C GLY A 156 -19.90 -12.21 5.35
N SER A 157 -18.81 -12.78 4.83
CA SER A 157 -18.06 -12.22 3.70
C SER A 157 -18.83 -12.28 2.39
N GLU A 158 -19.78 -13.20 2.28
CA GLU A 158 -20.66 -13.37 1.13
C GLU A 158 -21.51 -12.14 0.84
N TRP A 159 -21.79 -11.31 1.86
CA TRP A 159 -22.50 -10.04 1.71
C TRP A 159 -21.80 -9.09 0.71
N TRP A 160 -20.47 -9.14 0.64
CA TRP A 160 -19.68 -8.33 -0.29
C TRP A 160 -19.76 -8.78 -1.74
N ALA A 161 -20.10 -10.05 -1.98
CA ALA A 161 -20.27 -10.64 -3.31
C ALA A 161 -21.70 -10.48 -3.84
N LEU A 162 -22.68 -10.21 -2.97
CA LEU A 162 -24.04 -9.87 -3.38
C LEU A 162 -24.06 -8.62 -4.27
N GLN A 163 -25.08 -8.53 -5.12
CA GLN A 163 -25.38 -7.30 -5.86
C GLN A 163 -25.67 -6.17 -4.86
N PHE A 164 -25.11 -4.98 -5.10
CA PHE A 164 -25.20 -3.84 -4.19
C PHE A 164 -26.65 -3.49 -3.84
N GLY A 165 -27.57 -3.56 -4.81
CA GLY A 165 -28.99 -3.30 -4.59
C GLY A 165 -29.68 -4.33 -3.68
N LYS A 166 -29.14 -5.54 -3.57
CA LYS A 166 -29.62 -6.57 -2.62
C LYS A 166 -29.01 -6.38 -1.23
N SER A 167 -27.74 -5.97 -1.18
CA SER A 167 -27.01 -5.71 0.06
C SER A 167 -27.54 -4.49 0.81
N LEU A 168 -27.91 -3.43 0.08
CA LEU A 168 -28.50 -2.19 0.58
C LEU A 168 -29.78 -1.85 -0.19
N PRO A 169 -30.92 -2.50 0.12
CA PRO A 169 -32.17 -2.35 -0.64
C PRO A 169 -32.68 -0.91 -0.74
N PHE A 170 -32.40 -0.07 0.26
CA PHE A 170 -32.79 1.34 0.28
C PHE A 170 -32.00 2.21 -0.73
N LEU A 171 -30.88 1.72 -1.26
CA LEU A 171 -30.10 2.37 -2.33
C LEU A 171 -30.27 1.71 -3.70
N SER A 172 -31.21 0.76 -3.83
CA SER A 172 -31.45 0.04 -5.09
C SER A 172 -31.95 0.91 -6.24
N TRP A 173 -32.40 2.13 -5.96
CA TRP A 173 -32.88 3.10 -6.95
C TRP A 173 -31.79 3.65 -7.88
N VAL A 174 -30.51 3.40 -7.59
CA VAL A 174 -29.37 3.77 -8.46
C VAL A 174 -29.02 2.58 -9.36
N PRO A 175 -29.49 2.53 -10.64
CA PRO A 175 -29.43 1.31 -11.45
C PRO A 175 -28.01 0.85 -11.76
N ILE A 176 -27.10 1.81 -11.97
CA ILE A 176 -25.69 1.52 -12.30
C ILE A 176 -24.97 0.82 -11.15
N LEU A 177 -25.27 1.22 -9.91
CA LEU A 177 -24.64 0.62 -8.73
C LEU A 177 -25.36 -0.67 -8.31
N SER A 178 -26.68 -0.75 -8.47
CA SER A 178 -27.47 -1.86 -7.93
C SER A 178 -27.14 -3.22 -8.54
N GLU A 179 -26.66 -3.26 -9.80
CA GLU A 179 -26.36 -4.49 -10.53
C GLU A 179 -24.95 -5.06 -10.29
N ILE A 180 -24.00 -4.23 -9.82
CA ILE A 180 -22.62 -4.66 -9.58
C ILE A 180 -22.46 -5.27 -8.18
N PRO A 181 -21.47 -6.16 -7.97
CA PRO A 181 -21.15 -6.67 -6.64
C PRO A 181 -20.80 -5.55 -5.65
N THR A 182 -21.21 -5.71 -4.38
CA THR A 182 -21.03 -4.71 -3.32
C THR A 182 -19.58 -4.24 -3.18
N HIS A 183 -18.62 -5.16 -3.21
CA HIS A 183 -17.20 -4.79 -3.13
C HIS A 183 -16.77 -3.86 -4.29
N LYS A 184 -17.28 -4.07 -5.51
CA LYS A 184 -16.98 -3.18 -6.65
C LYS A 184 -17.67 -1.82 -6.50
N ALA A 185 -18.91 -1.81 -6.01
CA ALA A 185 -19.59 -0.55 -5.72
C ALA A 185 -18.82 0.28 -4.69
N VAL A 186 -18.37 -0.34 -3.60
CA VAL A 186 -17.53 0.34 -2.60
C VAL A 186 -16.22 0.83 -3.20
N LEU A 187 -15.54 0.03 -4.03
CA LEU A 187 -14.33 0.46 -4.73
C LEU A 187 -14.58 1.72 -5.58
N TYR A 188 -15.62 1.73 -6.41
CA TYR A 188 -15.94 2.89 -7.26
C TYR A 188 -16.36 4.12 -6.46
N LEU A 189 -17.13 3.94 -5.38
CA LEU A 189 -17.51 5.03 -4.48
C LEU A 189 -16.29 5.63 -3.78
N MET A 190 -15.34 4.80 -3.32
CA MET A 190 -14.08 5.28 -2.74
C MET A 190 -13.23 6.03 -3.76
N ILE A 191 -13.19 5.58 -5.02
CA ILE A 191 -12.49 6.31 -6.09
C ILE A 191 -13.12 7.68 -6.30
N ALA A 192 -14.45 7.74 -6.43
CA ALA A 192 -15.19 8.96 -6.73
C ALA A 192 -15.13 10.00 -5.59
N PHE A 193 -15.31 9.55 -4.34
CA PHE A 193 -15.52 10.45 -3.20
C PHE A 193 -14.33 10.58 -2.26
N ALA A 194 -13.33 9.70 -2.32
CA ALA A 194 -12.13 9.80 -1.48
C ALA A 194 -10.85 10.02 -2.32
N VAL A 195 -10.57 9.15 -3.30
CA VAL A 195 -9.32 9.20 -4.07
C VAL A 195 -9.26 10.45 -4.95
N ILE A 196 -10.24 10.66 -5.84
CA ILE A 196 -10.23 11.80 -6.78
C ILE A 196 -10.12 13.15 -6.06
N PRO A 197 -10.92 13.44 -5.00
CA PRO A 197 -10.78 14.67 -4.24
C PRO A 197 -9.39 14.82 -3.61
N THR A 198 -8.86 13.77 -2.96
CA THR A 198 -7.54 13.80 -2.31
C THR A 198 -6.43 14.14 -3.32
N LEU A 199 -6.42 13.47 -4.47
CA LEU A 199 -5.43 13.71 -5.53
C LEU A 199 -5.54 15.14 -6.08
N THR A 200 -6.76 15.64 -6.25
CA THR A 200 -7.01 17.01 -6.71
C THR A 200 -6.42 18.03 -5.74
N PHE A 201 -6.60 17.85 -4.43
CA PHE A 201 -6.00 18.72 -3.41
C PHE A 201 -4.47 18.63 -3.40
N ASN A 202 -3.91 17.43 -3.39
CA ASN A 202 -2.45 17.22 -3.37
C ASN A 202 -1.78 17.89 -4.57
N VAL A 203 -2.32 17.70 -5.79
CA VAL A 203 -1.81 18.35 -7.01
C VAL A 203 -1.97 19.86 -6.96
N SER A 204 -3.11 20.37 -6.48
CA SER A 204 -3.35 21.81 -6.35
C SER A 204 -2.34 22.46 -5.40
N ASN A 205 -2.06 21.83 -4.27
CA ASN A 205 -1.13 22.34 -3.27
C ASN A 205 0.31 22.32 -3.77
N VAL A 206 0.77 21.22 -4.39
CA VAL A 206 2.09 21.18 -5.03
C VAL A 206 2.19 22.23 -6.13
N HIS A 207 1.17 22.38 -6.97
CA HIS A 207 1.17 23.41 -8.02
C HIS A 207 1.36 24.81 -7.44
N LYS A 208 0.63 25.17 -6.39
CA LYS A 208 0.77 26.48 -5.72
C LYS A 208 2.20 26.70 -5.21
N VAL A 209 2.79 25.70 -4.54
CA VAL A 209 4.15 25.81 -3.99
C VAL A 209 5.21 25.89 -5.08
N VAL A 210 5.09 25.06 -6.12
CA VAL A 210 6.03 25.04 -7.25
C VAL A 210 6.01 26.38 -7.99
N GLN A 211 4.81 26.93 -8.26
CA GLN A 211 4.66 28.26 -8.88
C GLN A 211 5.22 29.37 -8.01
N ALA A 212 4.90 29.39 -6.71
CA ALA A 212 5.39 30.40 -5.78
C ALA A 212 6.93 30.40 -5.67
N ARG A 213 7.56 29.22 -5.73
CA ARG A 213 9.02 29.05 -5.72
C ARG A 213 9.67 29.21 -7.09
N LYS A 214 8.90 29.54 -8.15
CA LYS A 214 9.36 29.60 -9.56
C LYS A 214 10.13 28.33 -9.98
N ALA A 215 9.74 27.18 -9.45
CA ALA A 215 10.36 25.90 -9.74
C ALA A 215 9.69 25.22 -10.95
N SER A 216 10.34 24.20 -11.52
CA SER A 216 9.79 23.44 -12.64
C SER A 216 8.75 22.41 -12.18
N MET A 217 7.52 22.52 -12.69
CA MET A 217 6.49 21.51 -12.49
C MET A 217 6.82 20.19 -13.19
N LEU A 218 7.56 20.22 -14.30
CA LEU A 218 8.00 19.01 -14.98
C LEU A 218 8.90 18.15 -14.08
N LEU A 219 9.83 18.77 -13.35
CA LEU A 219 10.69 18.06 -12.39
C LEU A 219 9.88 17.49 -11.22
N ALA A 220 8.83 18.20 -10.79
CA ALA A 220 7.93 17.70 -9.76
C ALA A 220 7.14 16.46 -10.22
N LEU A 221 6.57 16.52 -11.42
CA LEU A 221 5.85 15.38 -12.03
C LEU A 221 6.77 14.21 -12.36
N ALA A 222 8.04 14.45 -12.71
CA ALA A 222 9.03 13.40 -12.95
C ALA A 222 9.24 12.49 -11.72
N MET A 223 8.99 12.97 -10.50
CA MET A 223 9.08 12.17 -9.28
C MET A 223 7.88 11.20 -9.11
N ILE A 224 6.81 11.36 -9.88
CA ILE A 224 5.66 10.44 -9.91
C ILE A 224 5.93 9.26 -10.86
N TYR A 225 6.85 9.43 -11.81
CA TYR A 225 7.14 8.45 -12.85
C TYR A 225 7.47 7.03 -12.33
N PRO A 226 8.34 6.82 -11.31
CA PRO A 226 8.64 5.48 -10.81
C PRO A 226 7.41 4.73 -10.31
N PHE A 227 6.48 5.43 -9.64
CA PHE A 227 5.25 4.84 -9.15
C PHE A 227 4.28 4.48 -10.28
N VAL A 228 4.19 5.31 -11.32
CA VAL A 228 3.42 4.98 -12.53
C VAL A 228 4.01 3.74 -13.22
N VAL A 229 5.33 3.65 -13.34
CA VAL A 229 6.02 2.47 -13.91
C VAL A 229 5.75 1.22 -13.09
N LEU A 230 5.74 1.30 -11.76
CA LEU A 230 5.35 0.18 -10.89
C LEU A 230 3.92 -0.30 -11.21
N LEU A 231 2.95 0.61 -11.18
CA LEU A 231 1.54 0.27 -11.41
C LEU A 231 1.31 -0.31 -12.81
N VAL A 232 1.79 0.39 -13.84
CA VAL A 232 1.64 -0.04 -15.24
C VAL A 232 2.39 -1.35 -15.48
N GLY A 233 3.58 -1.52 -14.91
CA GLY A 233 4.39 -2.73 -15.06
C GLY A 233 3.71 -3.96 -14.44
N VAL A 234 3.19 -3.85 -13.22
CA VAL A 234 2.46 -4.95 -12.57
C VAL A 234 1.14 -5.25 -13.28
N LEU A 235 0.40 -4.23 -13.74
CA LEU A 235 -0.82 -4.43 -14.54
C LEU A 235 -0.53 -5.08 -15.89
N ALA A 236 0.53 -4.66 -16.57
CA ALA A 236 0.97 -5.26 -17.82
C ALA A 236 1.36 -6.72 -17.62
N TRP A 237 2.12 -7.03 -16.57
CA TRP A 237 2.45 -8.42 -16.23
C TRP A 237 1.20 -9.23 -15.93
N GLY A 238 0.30 -8.73 -15.08
CA GLY A 238 -0.95 -9.42 -14.76
C GLY A 238 -1.86 -9.66 -15.98
N TYR A 239 -1.90 -8.73 -16.93
CA TYR A 239 -2.64 -8.88 -18.19
C TYR A 239 -2.00 -9.90 -19.16
N LEU A 240 -0.67 -10.01 -19.15
CA LEU A 240 0.07 -10.89 -20.03
C LEU A 240 0.24 -12.31 -19.45
N SER A 241 0.11 -12.46 -18.13
CA SER A 241 0.34 -13.69 -17.38
C SER A 241 -0.60 -14.82 -17.83
N PRO A 242 -0.09 -15.92 -18.41
CA PRO A 242 -0.90 -17.11 -18.71
C PRO A 242 -1.41 -17.82 -17.44
N ALA A 243 -0.69 -17.73 -16.32
CA ALA A 243 -1.06 -18.37 -15.06
C ALA A 243 -2.03 -17.52 -14.23
N ASP A 244 -2.49 -16.36 -14.73
CA ASP A 244 -3.36 -15.43 -14.01
C ASP A 244 -2.86 -15.14 -12.58
N ILE A 245 -1.67 -14.55 -12.50
CA ILE A 245 -0.99 -14.30 -11.22
C ILE A 245 -1.84 -13.51 -10.21
N MET A 246 -2.72 -12.62 -10.69
CA MET A 246 -3.59 -11.82 -9.82
C MET A 246 -4.74 -12.62 -9.21
N GLY A 247 -5.17 -13.71 -9.84
CA GLY A 247 -6.24 -14.58 -9.31
C GLY A 247 -5.69 -15.78 -8.56
N ASN A 248 -4.61 -16.39 -9.05
CA ASN A 248 -4.01 -17.57 -8.44
C ASN A 248 -3.04 -17.25 -7.29
N TYR A 249 -2.38 -16.08 -7.33
CA TYR A 249 -1.38 -15.67 -6.33
C TYR A 249 -1.56 -14.21 -5.84
N PRO A 250 -2.78 -13.78 -5.48
CA PRO A 250 -3.06 -12.38 -5.12
C PRO A 250 -2.22 -11.87 -3.95
N HIS A 251 -1.96 -12.72 -2.95
CA HIS A 251 -1.10 -12.39 -1.80
C HIS A 251 0.30 -12.00 -2.24
N LEU A 252 0.94 -12.83 -3.09
CA LEU A 252 2.30 -12.56 -3.55
C LEU A 252 2.36 -11.32 -4.46
N VAL A 253 1.37 -11.12 -5.33
CA VAL A 253 1.30 -9.92 -6.18
C VAL A 253 1.22 -8.66 -5.33
N VAL A 254 0.33 -8.61 -4.34
CA VAL A 254 0.16 -7.43 -3.47
C VAL A 254 1.36 -7.25 -2.54
N VAL A 255 1.92 -8.30 -1.96
CA VAL A 255 3.13 -8.20 -1.11
C VAL A 255 4.33 -7.71 -1.92
N GLY A 256 4.61 -8.32 -3.08
CA GLY A 256 5.73 -7.92 -3.93
C GLY A 256 5.61 -6.47 -4.40
N SER A 257 4.40 -6.07 -4.81
CA SER A 257 4.10 -4.69 -5.24
C SER A 257 4.14 -3.71 -4.06
N GLY A 258 3.65 -4.13 -2.90
CA GLY A 258 3.69 -3.38 -1.64
C GLY A 258 5.12 -3.12 -1.16
N LEU A 259 6.00 -4.11 -1.25
CA LEU A 259 7.43 -3.96 -0.94
C LEU A 259 8.12 -3.00 -1.90
N ALA A 260 7.85 -3.13 -3.21
CA ALA A 260 8.37 -2.19 -4.21
C ALA A 260 7.88 -0.77 -3.96
N PHE A 261 6.60 -0.62 -3.59
CA PHE A 261 5.98 0.65 -3.23
C PHE A 261 6.57 1.26 -1.96
N GLY A 262 6.73 0.46 -0.90
CA GLY A 262 7.38 0.89 0.34
C GLY A 262 8.80 1.40 0.10
N TYR A 263 9.56 0.76 -0.79
CA TYR A 263 10.86 1.28 -1.24
C TYR A 263 10.75 2.64 -1.92
N LEU A 264 9.80 2.82 -2.85
CA LEU A 264 9.59 4.09 -3.55
C LEU A 264 9.25 5.22 -2.58
N VAL A 265 8.30 4.97 -1.67
CA VAL A 265 7.91 5.96 -0.65
C VAL A 265 9.08 6.25 0.28
N GLY A 266 9.78 5.23 0.78
CA GLY A 266 10.94 5.40 1.65
C GLY A 266 12.03 6.27 1.00
N ARG A 267 12.32 6.05 -0.28
CA ARG A 267 13.25 6.90 -1.05
C ARG A 267 12.76 8.33 -1.22
N LEU A 268 11.44 8.53 -1.35
CA LEU A 268 10.85 9.87 -1.46
C LEU A 268 10.89 10.63 -0.13
N ILE A 269 10.61 9.96 0.99
CA ILE A 269 10.75 10.52 2.35
C ILE A 269 12.21 10.82 2.64
N LEU A 270 13.13 9.90 2.36
CA LEU A 270 14.56 10.13 2.55
C LEU A 270 15.04 11.34 1.73
N ALA A 271 14.62 11.44 0.46
CA ALA A 271 14.92 12.59 -0.37
C ALA A 271 14.39 13.91 0.23
N HIS A 272 13.25 13.89 0.91
CA HIS A 272 12.73 15.04 1.64
C HIS A 272 13.61 15.38 2.84
N LEU A 273 13.88 14.40 3.71
CA LEU A 273 14.62 14.59 4.97
C LEU A 273 16.08 15.00 4.75
N CYS A 274 16.66 14.60 3.62
CA CYS A 274 18.04 14.97 3.24
C CYS A 274 18.11 16.21 2.34
N ASP A 275 17.00 16.91 2.11
CA ASP A 275 16.93 18.08 1.22
C ASP A 275 17.50 17.82 -0.18
N GLU A 276 17.36 16.59 -0.68
CA GLU A 276 17.90 16.21 -1.98
C GLU A 276 17.19 16.97 -3.11
N PRO A 277 17.89 17.30 -4.22
CA PRO A 277 17.31 18.08 -5.31
C PRO A 277 16.11 17.39 -5.98
N LYS A 278 15.22 18.23 -6.54
CA LYS A 278 14.00 17.82 -7.24
C LYS A 278 14.33 17.10 -8.55
N GLY A 279 13.55 16.08 -8.90
CA GLY A 279 13.65 15.36 -10.17
C GLY A 279 13.75 13.85 -10.00
N LEU A 280 13.74 13.14 -11.14
CA LEU A 280 13.85 11.69 -11.16
C LEU A 280 15.25 11.25 -10.73
N LYS A 281 15.32 10.34 -9.76
CA LYS A 281 16.58 9.79 -9.26
C LYS A 281 16.69 8.34 -9.68
N THR A 282 17.86 7.94 -10.17
CA THR A 282 18.14 6.55 -10.58
C THR A 282 17.90 5.56 -9.44
N GLY A 283 18.24 5.96 -8.20
CA GLY A 283 17.98 5.17 -7.00
C GLY A 283 16.50 4.87 -6.73
N MET A 284 15.57 5.74 -7.17
CA MET A 284 14.13 5.46 -7.01
C MET A 284 13.67 4.28 -7.87
N CYS A 285 14.35 3.96 -8.97
CA CYS A 285 13.90 2.89 -9.88
C CYS A 285 14.43 1.51 -9.50
N MET A 286 15.21 1.37 -8.43
CA MET A 286 15.87 0.09 -8.09
C MET A 286 14.89 -1.05 -7.83
N SER A 287 13.77 -0.78 -7.12
CA SER A 287 12.74 -1.79 -6.88
C SER A 287 11.99 -2.23 -8.15
N LEU A 288 12.16 -1.52 -9.27
CA LEU A 288 11.46 -1.77 -10.54
C LEU A 288 12.25 -2.67 -11.49
N LEU A 289 13.54 -2.92 -11.22
CA LEU A 289 14.44 -3.62 -12.15
C LEU A 289 14.02 -5.06 -12.46
N TYR A 290 13.20 -5.68 -11.61
CA TYR A 290 12.69 -7.03 -11.83
C TYR A 290 11.50 -7.07 -12.81
N LEU A 291 10.73 -5.99 -12.93
CA LEU A 291 9.50 -5.96 -13.74
C LEU A 291 9.75 -6.24 -15.24
N PRO A 292 10.80 -5.69 -15.90
CA PRO A 292 11.10 -6.01 -17.29
C PRO A 292 11.31 -7.51 -17.53
N PHE A 293 11.99 -8.20 -16.62
CA PHE A 293 12.18 -9.65 -16.70
C PHE A 293 10.85 -10.40 -16.57
N ALA A 294 10.03 -10.02 -15.59
CA ALA A 294 8.72 -10.64 -15.36
C ALA A 294 7.77 -10.46 -16.57
N ILE A 295 7.72 -9.25 -17.13
CA ILE A 295 6.93 -8.94 -18.33
C ILE A 295 7.47 -9.72 -19.55
N ALA A 296 8.79 -9.75 -19.75
CA ALA A 296 9.39 -10.52 -20.84
C ALA A 296 9.07 -12.01 -20.73
N ASN A 297 9.11 -12.58 -19.53
CA ASN A 297 8.72 -13.97 -19.28
C ASN A 297 7.26 -14.22 -19.65
N ALA A 298 6.33 -13.37 -19.23
CA ALA A 298 4.92 -13.48 -19.61
C ALA A 298 4.69 -13.30 -21.13
N LEU A 299 5.44 -12.40 -21.77
CA LEU A 299 5.40 -12.23 -23.24
C LEU A 299 5.88 -13.49 -23.97
N THR A 300 6.92 -14.16 -23.47
CA THR A 300 7.42 -15.39 -24.10
C THR A 300 6.36 -16.49 -24.11
N ALA A 301 5.50 -16.56 -23.09
CA ALA A 301 4.38 -17.49 -23.09
C ALA A 301 3.40 -17.21 -24.23
N LYS A 302 3.13 -15.94 -24.57
CA LYS A 302 2.28 -15.60 -25.73
C LYS A 302 2.91 -16.00 -27.07
N LEU A 303 4.23 -16.07 -27.13
CA LEU A 303 4.97 -16.46 -28.33
C LEU A 303 5.18 -17.98 -28.43
N ASN A 304 5.15 -18.70 -27.30
CA ASN A 304 5.42 -20.14 -27.18
C ASN A 304 4.18 -20.94 -26.75
N ASP A 305 3.04 -20.73 -27.43
CA ASP A 305 1.79 -21.50 -27.21
C ASP A 305 1.32 -21.60 -25.74
N GLY A 306 1.54 -20.54 -24.96
CA GLY A 306 1.14 -20.44 -23.56
C GLY A 306 2.17 -20.92 -22.55
N VAL A 307 3.35 -21.39 -22.98
CA VAL A 307 4.41 -21.89 -22.08
C VAL A 307 5.45 -20.79 -21.81
N PRO A 308 5.51 -20.24 -20.58
CA PRO A 308 6.55 -19.25 -20.23
C PRO A 308 7.93 -19.91 -20.16
N LEU A 309 8.99 -19.11 -20.35
CA LEU A 309 10.38 -19.58 -20.19
C LEU A 309 10.68 -20.07 -18.76
N VAL A 310 10.13 -19.39 -17.76
CA VAL A 310 10.22 -19.71 -16.34
C VAL A 310 8.82 -19.76 -15.76
N ASP A 311 8.56 -20.72 -14.88
CA ASP A 311 7.28 -20.83 -14.18
C ASP A 311 6.93 -19.50 -13.46
N GLU A 312 5.72 -19.00 -13.69
CA GLU A 312 5.32 -17.68 -13.19
C GLU A 312 5.24 -17.62 -11.67
N SER A 313 5.02 -18.74 -10.98
CA SER A 313 5.07 -18.76 -9.51
C SER A 313 6.49 -18.51 -8.99
N LEU A 314 7.51 -19.06 -9.67
CA LEU A 314 8.92 -18.82 -9.35
C LEU A 314 9.34 -17.39 -9.68
N VAL A 315 8.87 -16.84 -10.81
CA VAL A 315 9.09 -15.42 -11.15
C VAL A 315 8.46 -14.51 -10.10
N LEU A 316 7.26 -14.84 -9.61
CA LEU A 316 6.59 -14.06 -8.58
C LEU A 316 7.25 -14.15 -7.20
N LEU A 317 7.74 -15.33 -6.82
CA LEU A 317 8.58 -15.49 -5.61
C LEU A 317 9.89 -14.71 -5.75
N GLY A 318 10.52 -14.76 -6.93
CA GLY A 318 11.71 -13.98 -7.25
C GLY A 318 11.46 -12.48 -7.17
N TYR A 319 10.29 -12.00 -7.64
CA TYR A 319 9.88 -10.61 -7.52
C TYR A 319 9.76 -10.19 -6.05
N CYS A 320 9.08 -10.99 -5.21
CA CYS A 320 8.95 -10.70 -3.79
C CYS A 320 10.30 -10.71 -3.06
N ALA A 321 11.16 -11.70 -3.38
CA ALA A 321 12.50 -11.80 -2.80
C ALA A 321 13.37 -10.61 -3.21
N PHE A 322 13.33 -10.21 -4.47
CA PHE A 322 14.07 -9.06 -4.98
C PHE A 322 13.62 -7.76 -4.31
N THR A 323 12.31 -7.47 -4.31
CA THR A 323 11.79 -6.24 -3.71
C THR A 323 12.02 -6.23 -2.19
N GLY A 324 11.84 -7.36 -1.52
CA GLY A 324 12.16 -7.50 -0.09
C GLY A 324 13.64 -7.27 0.21
N MET A 325 14.55 -7.83 -0.58
CA MET A 325 15.99 -7.63 -0.43
C MET A 325 16.37 -6.16 -0.61
N VAL A 326 15.86 -5.51 -1.65
CA VAL A 326 16.15 -4.10 -1.94
C VAL A 326 15.62 -3.19 -0.82
N THR A 327 14.40 -3.44 -0.32
CA THR A 327 13.82 -2.69 0.80
C THR A 327 14.60 -2.90 2.10
N CYS A 328 14.99 -4.14 2.42
CA CYS A 328 15.79 -4.42 3.61
C CYS A 328 17.19 -3.82 3.52
N TYR A 329 17.84 -3.92 2.35
CA TYR A 329 19.17 -3.35 2.12
C TYR A 329 19.18 -1.83 2.33
N GLU A 330 18.17 -1.14 1.81
CA GLU A 330 17.99 0.30 2.02
C GLU A 330 17.83 0.64 3.50
N GLY A 331 16.96 -0.07 4.21
CA GLY A 331 16.78 0.12 5.65
C GLY A 331 18.07 -0.10 6.45
N LEU A 332 18.88 -1.08 6.07
CA LEU A 332 20.19 -1.33 6.68
C LEU A 332 21.21 -0.23 6.36
N CYS A 333 21.23 0.27 5.13
CA CYS A 333 22.11 1.38 4.75
C CYS A 333 21.80 2.64 5.56
N ILE A 334 20.50 2.97 5.71
CA ILE A 334 20.06 4.14 6.46
C ILE A 334 20.32 3.98 7.96
N GLY A 335 20.14 2.77 8.51
CA GLY A 335 20.39 2.51 9.93
C GLY A 335 21.88 2.54 10.33
N ASN A 336 22.80 2.49 9.37
CA ASN A 336 24.25 2.45 9.60
C ASN A 336 24.94 3.81 9.40
N THR A 337 24.22 4.86 9.01
CA THR A 337 24.74 6.24 8.85
C THR A 337 24.38 7.10 10.06
#